data_AF-A0A090QZV7-F1
#
_entry.id   AF-A0A090QZV7-F1
#
_cell.length_a   1.000
_cell.length_b   1.000
_cell.length_c   1.000
_cell.angle_alpha   90.00
_cell.angle_beta   90.00
_cell.angle_gamma   90.00
#
_symmetry.space_group_name_H-M   'P 1'
#
loop_
_entity.id
_entity.type
_entity.pdbx_description
1 polymer ?
#
loop_
_entity_poly.entity_id
_entity_poly.type
_entity_poly.pdbx_seq_one_letter_code
_entity_poly.pdbx_strand_id
1 'polypeptide(L)' 'MYQSANQRQVLVNVVDDTQRCSFIVPSIVDRSPIIVAISSSGKAPVLARLLREQLEALLPHHLGTMLR' A
#
# COMPACT_ATOMS: atom_id res chain seq x y z
N MET A 1 18.95 -12.51 -1.49
CA MET A 1 18.10 -11.60 -0.69
C MET A 1 16.83 -12.29 -0.19
N TYR A 2 15.90 -12.71 -1.08
CA TYR A 2 14.64 -13.37 -0.68
C TYR A 2 14.83 -14.57 0.25
N GLN A 3 15.69 -15.52 -0.11
CA GLN A 3 15.94 -16.72 0.70
C GLN A 3 16.47 -16.37 2.10
N SER A 4 17.42 -15.44 2.19
CA SER A 4 17.99 -14.99 3.47
C SER A 4 16.96 -14.27 4.36
N ALA A 5 16.04 -13.50 3.77
CA ALA A 5 14.95 -12.84 4.47
C ALA A 5 13.90 -13.86 4.96
N ASN A 6 13.53 -14.82 4.11
CA ASN A 6 12.58 -15.88 4.44
C ASN A 6 13.06 -16.75 5.61
N GLN A 7 14.34 -17.11 5.62
CA GLN A 7 14.97 -17.84 6.74
C GLN A 7 14.88 -17.09 8.08
N ARG A 8 14.80 -15.75 8.04
CA ARG A 8 14.71 -14.88 9.22
C ARG A 8 13.28 -14.40 9.51
N GLN A 9 12.28 -14.89 8.78
CA GLN A 9 10.88 -14.45 8.87
C GLN A 9 10.73 -12.93 8.67
N VAL A 10 11.57 -12.35 7.82
CA VAL A 10 11.52 -10.93 7.46
C VAL A 10 10.74 -10.78 6.16
N LEU A 11 9.74 -9.90 6.18
CA LEU A 11 8.98 -9.54 4.98
C LEU A 11 9.88 -8.81 3.99
N VAL A 12 9.89 -9.31 2.75
CA VAL A 12 10.59 -8.74 1.60
C VAL A 12 9.65 -8.60 0.41
N ASN A 13 9.72 -7.45 -0.26
CA ASN A 13 9.12 -7.23 -1.56
C ASN A 13 10.28 -7.08 -2.56
N VAL A 14 10.30 -7.92 -3.58
CA VAL A 14 11.27 -7.88 -4.68
C VAL A 14 10.57 -7.25 -5.88
N VAL A 15 10.94 -6.01 -6.20
CA VAL A 15 10.36 -5.27 -7.32
C VAL A 15 10.54 -6.06 -8.61
N ASP A 16 9.50 -6.08 -9.44
CA ASP A 16 9.40 -6.80 -10.72
C ASP A 16 9.47 -8.34 -10.64
N ASP A 17 9.49 -8.94 -9.44
CA ASP A 17 9.47 -10.40 -9.25
C ASP A 17 8.41 -10.83 -8.24
N THR A 18 7.24 -11.18 -8.76
CA THR A 18 6.10 -11.61 -7.96
C THR A 18 6.31 -12.95 -7.26
N GLN A 19 7.12 -13.85 -7.83
CA GLN A 19 7.39 -15.17 -7.23
C GLN A 19 8.32 -15.07 -6.02
N ARG A 20 9.16 -14.02 -5.97
CA ARG A 20 10.08 -13.74 -4.85
C ARG A 20 9.60 -12.58 -3.98
N CYS A 21 8.30 -12.29 -3.96
CA CYS A 21 7.69 -11.36 -3.02
C CYS A 21 6.98 -12.11 -1.89
N SER A 22 7.17 -11.67 -0.64
CA SER A 22 6.41 -12.14 0.52
C SER A 22 5.19 -11.26 0.84
N PHE A 23 5.12 -10.06 0.27
CA PHE A 23 3.98 -9.15 0.39
C PHE A 23 3.87 -8.22 -0.82
N ILE A 24 2.72 -7.57 -0.95
CA ILE A 24 2.43 -6.58 -2.00
C ILE A 24 2.38 -5.20 -1.36
N VAL A 25 3.06 -4.23 -1.96
CA VAL A 25 2.97 -2.83 -1.56
C VAL A 25 1.61 -2.27 -2.04
N PRO A 26 0.72 -1.82 -1.15
CA PRO A 26 -0.56 -1.26 -1.54
C PRO A 26 -0.42 0.18 -2.08
N SER A 27 -1.46 0.67 -2.73
CA SER A 27 -1.63 2.11 -2.94
C SER A 27 -2.07 2.77 -1.63
N ILE A 28 -1.45 3.87 -1.22
CA ILE A 28 -1.68 4.50 0.09
C ILE A 28 -2.21 5.92 -0.11
N VAL A 29 -3.24 6.28 0.66
CA VAL A 29 -3.65 7.67 0.90
C VAL A 29 -3.31 8.02 2.34
N ASP A 30 -2.40 8.97 2.52
CA ASP A 30 -1.96 9.44 3.84
C ASP A 30 -2.66 10.75 4.21
N ARG A 31 -3.43 10.69 5.30
CA ARG A 31 -4.08 11.83 5.97
C ARG A 31 -3.86 11.70 7.48
N SER A 32 -2.60 11.47 7.86
CA SER A 32 -2.18 11.19 9.23
C SER A 32 -2.96 11.97 10.30
N PRO A 33 -3.48 11.29 11.33
CA PRO A 33 -3.22 9.89 11.69
C PRO A 33 -4.13 8.87 10.98
N ILE A 34 -5.01 9.29 10.06
CA ILE A 34 -5.85 8.36 9.29
C ILE A 34 -5.11 7.98 7.99
N ILE A 35 -4.92 6.68 7.78
CA ILE A 35 -4.24 6.14 6.61
C ILE A 35 -5.18 5.13 5.93
N VAL A 36 -5.30 5.22 4.61
CA VAL A 36 -6.06 4.26 3.80
C VAL A 36 -5.10 3.50 2.90
N ALA A 37 -5.13 2.17 2.96
CA ALA A 37 -4.37 1.28 2.08
C ALA A 37 -5.31 0.52 1.15
N ILE A 38 -5.00 0.52 -0.15
CA ILE A 38 -5.80 -0.04 -1.22
C ILE A 38 -4.97 -1.11 -1.93
N SER A 39 -5.46 -2.35 -1.96
CA SER A 39 -4.79 -3.46 -2.62
C SER A 39 -5.79 -4.33 -3.37
N SER A 40 -5.40 -4.76 -4.57
CA SER A 40 -6.11 -5.77 -5.36
C SER A 40 -5.37 -7.12 -5.38
N SER A 41 -4.40 -7.30 -4.47
CA SER A 41 -3.47 -8.44 -4.46
C SER A 41 -2.81 -8.68 -5.82
N GLY A 42 -2.44 -7.59 -6.49
CA GLY A 42 -1.80 -7.60 -7.81
C GLY A 42 -2.75 -7.86 -8.99
N LYS A 43 -4.05 -8.13 -8.75
CA LYS A 43 -5.02 -8.46 -9.81
C LYS A 43 -5.41 -7.25 -10.67
N ALA A 44 -5.40 -6.06 -10.08
CA ALA A 44 -5.86 -4.84 -10.75
C ALA A 44 -5.07 -3.60 -10.24
N PRO A 45 -3.79 -3.46 -10.63
CA PRO A 45 -2.95 -2.35 -10.17
C PRO A 45 -3.46 -0.98 -10.65
N VAL A 46 -3.97 -0.92 -11.88
CA VAL A 46 -4.54 0.31 -12.45
C VAL A 46 -5.79 0.74 -11.67
N LEU A 47 -6.67 -0.21 -11.32
CA LEU A 47 -7.86 0.10 -10.53
C LEU A 47 -7.49 0.59 -9.12
N ALA A 48 -6.51 -0.04 -8.47
CA ALA A 48 -6.02 0.42 -7.17
C ALA A 48 -5.49 1.86 -7.23
N ARG A 49 -4.79 2.22 -8.31
CA ARG A 49 -4.32 3.59 -8.56
C ARG A 49 -5.47 4.58 -8.74
N LEU A 50 -6.48 4.23 -9.53
CA LEU A 50 -7.66 5.09 -9.78
C LEU A 50 -8.49 5.29 -8.51
N LEU A 51 -8.62 4.27 -7.66
CA LEU A 51 -9.29 4.39 -6.37
C LEU A 51 -8.50 5.30 -5.42
N ARG A 52 -7.16 5.20 -5.40
CA ARG A 52 -6.29 6.09 -4.62
C ARG A 52 -6.50 7.55 -5.03
N GLU A 53 -6.49 7.84 -6.33
CA GLU A 53 -6.66 9.20 -6.86
C GLU A 53 -8.04 9.78 -6.49
N GLN A 54 -9.10 8.98 -6.59
CA GLN A 54 -10.44 9.40 -6.16
C GLN A 54 -10.50 9.66 -4.64
N LEU A 55 -9.92 8.79 -3.82
CA LEU A 55 -9.89 8.95 -2.37
C LEU A 55 -9.03 10.13 -1.94
N GLU A 56 -7.92 10.42 -2.63
CA GLU A 56 -7.11 11.62 -2.39
C GLU A 56 -7.90 12.91 -2.63
N ALA A 57 -8.72 12.94 -3.68
CA ALA A 57 -9.56 14.09 -3.99
C ALA A 57 -10.74 14.24 -3.00
N LEU A 58 -11.29 13.13 -2.51
CA LEU A 58 -12.42 13.12 -1.59
C LEU A 58 -12.01 13.42 -0.14
N LEU A 59 -10.85 12.95 0.31
CA LEU A 59 -10.41 13.08 1.70
C LEU A 59 -9.69 14.42 1.92
N PRO A 60 -10.26 15.34 2.73
CA PRO A 60 -9.65 16.64 2.99
C PRO A 60 -8.26 16.50 3.60
N HIS A 61 -7.34 17.39 3.24
CA HIS A 61 -5.98 17.37 3.80
C HIS A 61 -5.94 17.57 5.33
N HIS A 62 -6.94 18.24 5.89
CA HIS A 62 -7.05 18.52 7.32
C HIS A 62 -7.82 17.42 8.09
N LEU A 63 -8.11 16.27 7.49
CA LEU A 63 -8.84 15.19 8.15
C LEU A 63 -8.20 14.80 9.49
N GLY A 64 -6.87 14.77 9.56
CA GLY A 64 -6.17 14.45 10.79
C GLY A 64 -6.29 15.48 11.91
N THR A 65 -6.58 16.75 11.59
CA THR A 65 -6.79 17.79 12.61
C THR A 65 -8.21 17.80 13.18
N MET A 66 -9.15 17.05 12.57
CA MET A 66 -10.54 16.91 13.04
C MET A 66 -10.69 15.92 14.21
N LEU A 67 -9.63 15.22 14.61
CA LEU A 67 -9.65 14.26 15.73
C LEU A 67 -9.64 14.91 17.12
N ARG A 68 -10.06 16.17 17.24
CA ARG A 68 -10.11 16.93 18.50
C ARG A 68 -11.52 17.04 19.05
#